data_AF-A0AAE1D0M7-F1
#
_entry.id   AF-A0AAE1D0M7-F1
#
_cell.length_a   1.000
_cell.length_b   1.000
_cell.length_c   1.000
_cell.angle_alpha   90.00
_cell.angle_beta   90.00
_cell.angle_gamma   90.00
#
_symmetry.space_group_name_H-M   'P 1'
#
loop_
_entity.id
_entity.type
_entity.pdbx_description
1 polymer ?
#
loop_
_entity_poly.entity_id
_entity_poly.type
_entity_poly.pdbx_seq_one_letter_code
_entity_poly.pdbx_strand_id
1 'polypeptide(L)'
;MVYSEEQDMIVLLSLQHVDCAAVGFYDNWSGRLLRQFALEDNVEEALERSLSFYLDTLVHSFKTQHGQFECHVYKLQPLLDPADHGLSTG
;
A
#
# COMPACT_ATOMS: atom_id res chain seq x y z
N MET A 1 -2.75 11.22 -9.75
CA MET A 1 -4.00 10.48 -9.46
C MET A 1 -4.43 10.73 -8.02
N VAL A 2 -5.61 11.32 -7.81
CA VAL A 2 -6.22 11.51 -6.48
C VAL A 2 -7.05 10.26 -6.16
N TYR A 3 -6.89 9.71 -4.95
CA TYR A 3 -7.70 8.57 -4.52
C TYR A 3 -9.13 9.02 -4.23
N SER A 4 -10.13 8.40 -4.86
CA SER A 4 -11.56 8.70 -4.68
C SER A 4 -12.31 7.47 -4.18
N GLU A 5 -13.39 7.68 -3.42
CA GLU A 5 -14.27 6.59 -2.95
C GLU A 5 -14.90 5.78 -4.10
N GLU A 6 -14.96 6.36 -5.29
CA GLU A 6 -15.50 5.72 -6.51
C GLU A 6 -14.49 4.83 -7.26
N GLN A 7 -13.22 4.74 -6.82
CA GLN A 7 -12.24 3.88 -7.47
C GLN A 7 -12.33 2.44 -6.95
N ASP A 8 -12.81 1.54 -7.81
CA ASP A 8 -12.79 0.09 -7.54
C ASP A 8 -11.36 -0.45 -7.59
N MET A 9 -10.73 -0.59 -6.43
CA MET A 9 -9.37 -1.10 -6.28
C MET A 9 -9.31 -2.30 -5.34
N ILE A 10 -8.42 -3.23 -5.66
CA ILE A 10 -8.03 -4.33 -4.76
C ILE A 10 -6.67 -3.99 -4.17
N VAL A 11 -6.55 -4.08 -2.84
CA VAL A 11 -5.29 -3.97 -2.11
C VAL A 11 -4.89 -5.34 -1.61
N LEU A 12 -3.73 -5.83 -2.02
CA LEU A 12 -3.20 -7.13 -1.63
C LEU A 12 -1.90 -6.98 -0.87
N LEU A 13 -1.80 -7.69 0.26
CA LEU A 13 -0.53 -7.97 0.91
C LEU A 13 0.08 -9.22 0.27
N SER A 14 1.29 -9.09 -0.25
CA SER A 14 2.08 -10.20 -0.77
C SER A 14 3.32 -10.39 0.08
N LEU A 15 3.56 -11.63 0.50
CA LEU A 15 4.80 -12.03 1.17
C LEU A 15 5.71 -12.61 0.08
N GLN A 16 6.37 -11.73 -0.68
CA GLN A 16 7.28 -12.16 -1.75
C GLN A 16 8.69 -12.31 -1.17
N HIS A 17 9.15 -13.56 -1.12
CA HIS A 17 10.41 -13.95 -0.49
C HIS A 17 10.46 -13.66 1.03
N VAL A 18 11.37 -14.40 1.68
CA VAL A 18 11.44 -14.63 3.13
C VAL A 18 11.57 -13.33 3.95
N ASP A 19 11.93 -12.21 3.32
CA ASP A 19 12.41 -11.03 4.05
C ASP A 19 11.57 -9.76 3.88
N CYS A 20 10.63 -9.66 2.92
CA CYS A 20 9.91 -8.40 2.68
C CYS A 20 8.43 -8.58 2.32
N ALA A 21 7.55 -8.02 3.14
CA ALA A 21 6.14 -7.86 2.79
C ALA A 21 5.99 -6.71 1.80
N ALA A 22 5.10 -6.86 0.82
CA ALA A 22 4.80 -5.81 -0.15
C ALA A 22 3.29 -5.62 -0.30
N VAL A 23 2.88 -4.37 -0.49
CA VAL A 23 1.48 -4.03 -0.77
C VAL A 23 1.35 -3.67 -2.25
N GLY A 24 0.44 -4.35 -2.93
CA GLY A 24 0.06 -4.09 -4.31
C GLY A 24 -1.35 -3.54 -4.42
N PHE A 25 -1.50 -2.50 -5.23
CA PHE A 25 -2.78 -1.89 -5.62
C PHE A 25 -3.10 -2.35 -7.03
N TYR A 26 -4.28 -2.92 -7.22
CA TYR A 26 -4.71 -3.47 -8.50
C TYR A 26 -6.02 -2.83 -8.92
N ASP A 27 -6.14 -2.56 -10.21
CA ASP A 27 -7.41 -2.23 -10.83
C ASP A 27 -8.34 -3.44 -10.70
N ASN A 28 -9.50 -3.27 -10.05
CA ASN A 28 -10.40 -4.38 -9.74
C ASN A 28 -10.94 -5.05 -11.01
N TRP A 29 -11.14 -4.28 -12.08
CA TRP A 29 -11.72 -4.78 -13.33
C TRP A 29 -10.74 -5.62 -14.16
N SER A 30 -9.54 -5.09 -14.38
CA SER A 30 -8.53 -5.71 -15.25
C SER A 30 -7.53 -6.60 -14.51
N GLY A 31 -7.46 -6.50 -13.17
CA GLY A 31 -6.41 -7.13 -12.37
C GLY A 31 -5.02 -6.52 -12.61
N ARG A 32 -4.93 -5.38 -13.30
CA ARG A 32 -3.65 -4.74 -13.61
C ARG A 32 -3.06 -4.11 -12.34
N LEU A 33 -1.77 -4.35 -12.10
CA LEU A 33 -1.02 -3.67 -11.04
C LEU A 33 -0.93 -2.16 -11.35
N LEU A 34 -1.41 -1.35 -10.41
CA LEU A 34 -1.37 0.12 -10.45
C LEU A 34 -0.17 0.67 -9.68
N ARG A 35 0.11 0.10 -8.49
CA ARG A 35 1.22 0.53 -7.62
C ARG A 35 1.66 -0.62 -6.72
N GLN A 36 2.96 -0.69 -6.42
CA GLN A 36 3.51 -1.60 -5.44
C GLN A 36 4.54 -0.88 -4.58
N PHE A 37 4.61 -1.20 -3.30
CA PHE A 37 5.71 -0.80 -2.42
C PHE A 37 6.01 -1.89 -1.39
N ALA A 38 7.27 -1.96 -0.97
CA ALA A 38 7.69 -2.78 0.14
C ALA A 38 7.26 -2.13 1.45
N LEU A 39 6.84 -2.94 2.41
CA LEU A 39 6.66 -2.52 3.78
C LEU A 39 7.98 -2.68 4.53
N GLU A 40 8.18 -1.88 5.57
CA GLU A 40 9.40 -1.89 6.38
C GLU A 40 9.41 -3.00 7.44
N ASP A 41 8.35 -3.80 7.55
CA ASP A 41 8.23 -4.85 8.57
C ASP A 41 8.95 -6.15 8.20
N ASN A 42 9.54 -6.77 9.24
CA ASN A 42 10.12 -8.10 9.15
C ASN A 42 9.00 -9.15 9.02
N VAL A 43 8.99 -9.89 7.90
CA VAL A 43 7.95 -10.89 7.61
C VAL A 43 7.90 -11.97 8.66
N GLU A 44 9.06 -12.37 9.19
CA GLU A 44 9.21 -13.47 10.14
C GLU A 44 8.60 -13.16 11.52
N GLU A 45 8.53 -11.88 11.90
CA GLU A 45 8.14 -11.48 13.26
C GLU A 45 6.63 -11.33 13.48
N ALA A 46 5.81 -11.41 12.43
CA ALA A 46 4.36 -11.23 12.59
C ALA A 46 3.55 -12.51 12.41
N LEU A 47 2.70 -12.80 13.40
CA LEU A 47 1.81 -13.97 13.46
C LEU A 47 0.47 -13.74 12.78
N GLU A 48 -0.04 -12.51 12.88
CA GLU A 48 -1.33 -12.09 12.31
C GLU A 48 -1.14 -10.73 11.67
N ARG A 49 -1.74 -10.52 10.50
CA ARG A 49 -1.68 -9.25 9.75
C ARG A 49 -3.05 -8.88 9.22
N SER A 50 -3.37 -7.59 9.25
CA SER A 50 -4.54 -7.02 8.58
C SER A 50 -4.17 -5.74 7.85
N LEU A 51 -4.77 -5.54 6.69
CA LEU A 51 -4.69 -4.30 5.94
C LEU A 51 -6.07 -3.66 5.87
N SER A 52 -6.13 -2.36 6.12
CA SER A 52 -7.31 -1.54 5.90
C SER A 52 -6.92 -0.34 5.07
N PHE A 53 -7.67 -0.09 4.01
CA PHE A 53 -7.41 1.00 3.09
C PHE A 53 -8.62 1.93 3.06
N TYR A 54 -8.36 3.23 3.27
CA TYR A 54 -9.39 4.27 3.22
C TYR A 54 -8.82 5.52 2.55
N LEU A 55 -9.42 5.91 1.42
CA LEU A 55 -8.98 7.04 0.59
C LEU A 55 -7.50 6.95 0.20
N ASP A 56 -6.64 7.74 0.83
CA ASP A 56 -5.19 7.78 0.58
C ASP A 56 -4.38 7.27 1.78
N THR A 57 -5.05 6.60 2.71
CA THR A 57 -4.46 6.10 3.95
C THR A 57 -4.53 4.59 3.98
N LEU A 58 -3.38 3.96 4.22
CA LEU A 58 -3.27 2.52 4.43
C LEU A 58 -2.88 2.27 5.88
N VAL A 59 -3.65 1.41 6.55
CA VAL A 59 -3.39 0.95 7.91
C VAL A 59 -2.98 -0.51 7.84
N HIS A 60 -1.77 -0.79 8.31
CA HIS A 60 -1.24 -2.14 8.47
C HIS A 60 -1.14 -2.45 9.95
N SER A 61 -1.95 -3.39 10.42
CA SER A 61 -1.92 -3.84 11.81
C SER A 61 -1.39 -5.26 11.86
N PHE A 62 -0.49 -5.54 12.78
CA PHE A 62 0.07 -6.87 12.93
C PHE A 62 0.39 -7.20 14.39
N LYS A 63 0.42 -8.50 14.68
CA LYS A 63 0.78 -9.02 16.00
C LYS A 63 2.18 -9.62 15.93
N THR A 64 3.09 -9.10 16.74
CA THR A 64 4.47 -9.60 16.83
C THR A 64 4.52 -10.96 17.51
N GLN A 65 5.62 -11.70 17.33
CA GLN A 65 5.86 -12.96 18.03
C GLN A 65 5.87 -12.81 19.57
N HIS A 66 6.20 -11.62 20.07
CA HIS A 66 6.14 -11.29 21.49
C HIS A 66 4.72 -11.01 22.00
N GLY A 67 3.71 -11.12 21.12
CA GLY A 67 2.30 -10.91 21.45
C GLY A 67 1.88 -9.43 21.52
N GLN A 68 2.75 -8.51 21.10
CA GLN A 68 2.43 -7.09 21.01
C GLN A 68 1.70 -6.78 19.71
N PHE A 69 0.84 -5.79 19.73
CA PHE A 69 0.18 -5.29 18.52
C PHE A 69 0.88 -4.03 18.06
N GLU A 70 1.25 -4.01 16.78
CA GLU A 70 1.84 -2.87 16.11
C GLU A 70 0.93 -2.40 14.98
N CYS A 71 0.96 -1.10 14.72
CA CYS A 71 0.11 -0.45 13.73
C CYS A 71 0.94 0.58 12.97
N HIS A 72 1.13 0.34 11.68
CA HIS A 72 1.82 1.25 10.78
C HIS A 72 0.79 1.93 9.89
N VAL A 73 0.85 3.26 9.85
CA VAL A 73 -0.06 4.08 9.07
C VAL A 73 0.72 4.78 7.96
N TYR A 74 0.34 4.53 6.72
CA TYR A 74 1.00 5.06 5.54
C TYR A 74 0.08 6.07 4.85
N LYS A 75 0.63 7.25 4.53
CA LYS A 75 -0.02 8.25 3.68
C LYS A 75 0.45 8.08 2.25
N LEU A 76 -0.46 7.70 1.35
CA LEU A 76 -0.15 7.49 -0.05
C LEU A 76 -0.10 8.84 -0.76
N GLN A 77 1.05 9.14 -1.36
CA GLN A 77 1.16 10.31 -2.22
C GLN A 77 0.46 10.05 -3.57
N PRO A 78 -0.18 11.07 -4.17
CA PRO A 78 -0.67 10.99 -5.53
C PRO A 78 0.44 10.55 -6.48
N LEU A 79 0.12 9.70 -7.47
CA LEU A 79 1.00 9.57 -8.63
C LEU A 79 1.02 10.93 -9.33
N LEU A 80 2.11 11.67 -9.18
CA LEU A 80 2.42 12.78 -10.06
C LEU A 80 2.69 12.16 -11.43
N ASP A 81 1.89 12.51 -12.43
CA ASP A 81 2.24 12.15 -13.80
C ASP A 81 3.56 12.87 -14.12
N PRO A 82 4.60 12.18 -14.62
CA PRO A 82 5.82 12.85 -15.05
C PRO A 82 5.59 13.86 -16.19
N ALA A 83 4.39 13.87 -16.79
CA ALA A 83 3.96 14.83 -17.79
C ALA A 83 3.50 16.20 -17.23
N ASP A 84 3.25 16.33 -15.92
CA ASP A 84 2.80 17.61 -15.31
C ASP A 84 3.95 18.58 -14.98
N HIS A 85 5.20 18.21 -15.27
CA HIS A 85 6.38 19.08 -15.14
C HIS A 85 6.68 19.91 -16.40
N GLY A 86 5.66 20.33 -17.14
CA GLY A 86 5.87 21.08 -18.36
C GLY A 86 4.71 21.96 -18.73
N LEU A 87 4.37 22.95 -17.90
CA LEU A 87 3.71 24.21 -18.29
C LEU A 87 3.71 25.18 -17.09
N SER A 88 4.90 25.61 -16.68
CA SER A 88 5.04 26.90 -16.01
C SER A 88 6.14 27.67 -16.73
N THR A 89 5.73 28.34 -17.81
CA THR A 89 6.51 29.40 -18.45
C THR A 89 5.65 30.65 -18.46
N GLY A 90 6.12 31.68 -17.74
CA GLY A 90 5.71 33.08 -17.94
C GLY A 90 4.67 33.59 -16.96
#